data_AF-A0AAU4S230-F1
#
_entry.id   AF-A0AAU4S230-F1
#
_cell.length_a   1.000
_cell.length_b   1.000
_cell.length_c   1.000
_cell.angle_alpha   90.00
_cell.angle_beta   90.00
_cell.angle_gamma   90.00
#
_symmetry.space_group_name_H-M   'P 1'
#
loop_
_entity.id
_entity.type
_entity.pdbx_description
1 polymer ?
#
loop_
_entity_poly.entity_id
_entity_poly.type
_entity_poly.pdbx_seq_one_letter_code
_entity_poly.pdbx_strand_id
1 'polypeptide(L)'
;MTEALPDPGASAAVLIGVASYKTMPKLPTVARNLTRLKEALTDRAIWGLPPDKCVVVLDPKSADDLIDPVVQAARSARDTLIVYYAGHGFVDPLRALRLTMIGSAEELPYKAMLYSELREALRQLNRAQRQVIILDCCYSGRALGDMDAQTRTPLKTVADVKGIKGSYLLTSAASNVRALAPRGEECTAFTGEFVRVLREGIPGRDGQPTRPFLTLDAIYREVRGSLDQRGRPTPRQQDNNQVGQLPFVRNLAHPLPPDRFLPPPPRPRWKRRTAFVLAALAPVATLAADTGNLPSDVCSPHASLIGFSDRLDKVTFQGRRVSGLSSLAVSGSSALSLADNSSPVLFRLELGEPGKPPEPRITGMTRLLRGNGRPYSEQGFDGEALAVEEGGRTVLVASEYTPSIGRYSLTTGELLDELPVPEVFRSDVPGGDAQRGAIFESLALSPDGRRLYVGLEDPLGRDGTWRGGNRIRILRYSGEPGGEYRVDGQIAYETDSGLRLADLAPLGDGDRFLALERGYTEGQGNSIRVYEVSLAGLKDVSDVPSLGKAPASAFVVKRELVDMGDCPPSGARAKQPQVNPLLDNAEGMALGDPLTEGPHAGRRALYLVTDDNENPVQITRFYTLAVDVS
;
A
#
# COMPACT_ATOMS: atom_id res chain seq x y z
N MET A 1 -11.96 13.34 -18.78
CA MET A 1 -12.82 12.18 -18.51
C MET A 1 -14.23 12.68 -18.21
N THR A 2 -15.28 12.05 -18.74
CA THR A 2 -16.67 12.49 -18.52
C THR A 2 -17.11 12.19 -17.09
N GLU A 3 -17.42 13.24 -16.33
CA GLU A 3 -17.95 13.24 -14.95
C GLU A 3 -19.39 12.69 -14.85
N ALA A 4 -19.70 11.60 -15.53
CA ALA A 4 -21.07 11.07 -15.62
C ALA A 4 -21.28 9.89 -14.65
N LEU A 5 -22.42 9.94 -13.94
CA LEU A 5 -22.93 8.81 -13.15
C LEU A 5 -23.22 7.60 -14.05
N PRO A 6 -23.13 6.37 -13.49
CA PRO A 6 -23.46 5.16 -14.24
C PRO A 6 -24.94 5.17 -14.62
N ASP A 7 -25.23 4.79 -15.87
CA ASP A 7 -26.58 4.78 -16.43
C ASP A 7 -27.45 3.74 -15.70
N PRO A 8 -28.47 4.16 -14.92
CA PRO A 8 -29.34 3.23 -14.20
C PRO A 8 -30.13 2.32 -15.16
N GLY A 9 -30.46 2.79 -16.36
CA GLY A 9 -31.15 2.03 -17.40
C GLY A 9 -30.30 0.93 -18.01
N ALA A 10 -28.97 1.05 -17.96
CA ALA A 10 -28.01 0.05 -18.45
C ALA A 10 -27.37 -0.77 -17.31
N SER A 11 -27.80 -0.58 -16.07
CA SER A 11 -27.21 -1.20 -14.88
C SER A 11 -28.13 -2.21 -14.22
N ALA A 12 -27.59 -3.06 -13.35
CA ALA A 12 -28.34 -4.01 -12.53
C ALA A 12 -27.68 -4.22 -11.17
N ALA A 13 -28.46 -4.62 -10.17
CA ALA A 13 -27.98 -4.97 -8.85
C ALA A 13 -28.62 -6.27 -8.35
N VAL A 14 -27.84 -7.11 -7.67
CA VAL A 14 -28.31 -8.31 -6.98
C VAL A 14 -27.87 -8.22 -5.53
N LEU A 15 -28.83 -8.18 -4.62
CA LEU A 15 -28.62 -8.08 -3.18
C LEU A 15 -28.99 -9.42 -2.54
N ILE A 16 -27.98 -10.17 -2.12
CA ILE A 16 -28.10 -11.51 -1.55
C ILE A 16 -27.92 -11.42 -0.05
N GLY A 17 -28.82 -12.03 0.71
CA GLY A 17 -28.67 -12.11 2.15
C GLY A 17 -29.23 -13.38 2.75
N VAL A 18 -28.58 -13.88 3.80
CA VAL A 18 -29.05 -15.02 4.59
C VAL A 18 -29.30 -14.58 6.03
N ALA A 19 -30.55 -14.60 6.44
CA ALA A 19 -31.02 -14.20 7.76
C ALA A 19 -31.49 -15.39 8.61
N SER A 20 -32.08 -16.40 7.98
CA SER A 20 -32.88 -17.44 8.64
C SER A 20 -32.20 -18.82 8.68
N TYR A 21 -30.90 -18.86 8.99
CA TYR A 21 -30.13 -20.10 9.09
C TYR A 21 -30.83 -21.19 9.91
N LYS A 22 -30.77 -22.43 9.40
CA LYS A 22 -31.29 -23.61 10.10
C LYS A 22 -30.34 -24.15 11.17
N THR A 23 -29.04 -24.12 10.90
CA THR A 23 -28.01 -24.74 11.77
C THR A 23 -26.98 -23.75 12.31
N MET A 24 -26.92 -22.53 11.76
CA MET A 24 -26.04 -21.46 12.20
C MET A 24 -26.84 -20.37 12.94
N PRO A 25 -26.20 -19.46 13.70
CA PRO A 25 -26.90 -18.35 14.34
C PRO A 25 -27.67 -17.48 13.33
N LYS A 26 -28.93 -17.14 13.63
CA LYS A 26 -29.74 -16.28 12.77
C LYS A 26 -29.19 -14.85 12.73
N LEU A 27 -29.31 -14.19 11.57
CA LEU A 27 -28.87 -12.82 11.32
C LEU A 27 -30.05 -11.96 10.81
N PRO A 28 -31.08 -11.68 11.63
CA PRO A 28 -32.28 -10.96 11.18
C PRO A 28 -31.99 -9.53 10.67
N THR A 29 -30.85 -8.94 11.05
CA THR A 29 -30.36 -7.66 10.52
C THR A 29 -30.06 -7.71 9.03
N VAL A 30 -29.69 -8.87 8.48
CA VAL A 30 -29.37 -9.03 7.05
C VAL A 30 -30.60 -8.75 6.17
N ALA A 31 -31.80 -9.16 6.58
CA ALA A 31 -33.01 -8.83 5.82
C ALA A 31 -33.21 -7.31 5.72
N ARG A 32 -32.91 -6.57 6.79
CA ARG A 32 -32.98 -5.11 6.82
C ARG A 32 -31.90 -4.45 5.98
N ASN A 33 -30.68 -5.00 5.94
CA ASN A 33 -29.63 -4.57 5.01
C ASN A 33 -30.15 -4.54 3.57
N LEU A 34 -30.76 -5.64 3.11
CA LEU A 34 -31.26 -5.77 1.74
C LEU A 34 -32.36 -4.73 1.44
N THR A 35 -33.29 -4.53 2.37
CA THR A 35 -34.34 -3.51 2.25
C THR A 35 -33.73 -2.11 2.11
N ARG A 36 -32.83 -1.73 3.03
CA ARG A 36 -32.25 -0.38 3.07
C ARG A 36 -31.35 -0.07 1.87
N LEU A 37 -30.58 -1.06 1.41
CA LEU A 37 -29.79 -0.96 0.18
C LEU A 37 -30.67 -0.86 -1.06
N LYS A 38 -31.73 -1.67 -1.17
CA LYS A 38 -32.67 -1.57 -2.31
C LYS A 38 -33.32 -0.20 -2.37
N GLU A 39 -33.80 0.31 -1.24
CA GLU A 39 -34.35 1.67 -1.13
C GLU A 39 -33.33 2.71 -1.61
N ALA A 40 -32.08 2.66 -1.13
CA ALA A 40 -31.05 3.64 -1.49
C ALA A 40 -30.66 3.58 -2.97
N LEU A 41 -30.47 2.39 -3.54
CA LEU A 41 -30.06 2.23 -4.95
C LEU A 41 -31.17 2.60 -5.94
N THR A 42 -32.44 2.42 -5.55
CA THR A 42 -33.60 2.75 -6.41
C THR A 42 -34.11 4.19 -6.24
N ASP A 43 -33.64 4.90 -5.21
CA ASP A 43 -33.95 6.32 -5.00
C ASP A 43 -33.37 7.17 -6.14
N ARG A 44 -34.22 7.94 -6.81
CA ARG A 44 -33.86 8.83 -7.93
C ARG A 44 -32.94 9.98 -7.50
N ALA A 45 -33.00 10.38 -6.24
CA ALA A 45 -32.11 11.40 -5.69
C ALA A 45 -30.68 10.86 -5.49
N ILE A 46 -30.50 9.55 -5.32
CA ILE A 46 -29.20 8.89 -5.11
C ILE A 46 -28.65 8.33 -6.42
N TRP A 47 -29.36 7.39 -7.04
CA TRP A 47 -28.96 6.76 -8.31
C TRP A 47 -30.12 6.55 -9.29
N GLY A 48 -31.24 6.02 -8.80
CA GLY A 48 -32.45 5.79 -9.59
C GLY A 48 -32.43 4.49 -10.40
N LEU A 49 -31.80 3.43 -9.89
CA LEU A 49 -31.86 2.10 -10.49
C LEU A 49 -33.32 1.65 -10.61
N PRO A 50 -33.80 1.17 -11.78
CA PRO A 50 -35.15 0.65 -11.91
C PRO A 50 -35.42 -0.47 -10.89
N PRO A 51 -36.55 -0.46 -10.15
CA PRO A 51 -36.81 -1.44 -9.09
C PRO A 51 -36.78 -2.91 -9.54
N ASP A 52 -37.10 -3.17 -10.80
CA ASP A 52 -37.05 -4.48 -11.47
C ASP A 52 -35.61 -4.92 -11.80
N LYS A 53 -34.65 -3.99 -11.84
CA LYS A 53 -33.21 -4.25 -12.02
C LYS A 53 -32.43 -4.34 -10.70
N CYS A 54 -33.11 -4.20 -9.56
CA CYS A 54 -32.56 -4.41 -8.22
C CYS A 54 -33.18 -5.67 -7.61
N VAL A 55 -32.57 -6.82 -7.88
CA VAL A 55 -33.05 -8.14 -7.45
C VAL A 55 -32.61 -8.40 -6.01
N VAL A 56 -33.52 -8.87 -5.17
CA VAL A 56 -33.25 -9.25 -3.78
C VAL A 56 -33.40 -10.75 -3.65
N VAL A 57 -32.37 -11.41 -3.15
CA VAL A 57 -32.33 -12.84 -2.88
C VAL A 57 -32.18 -13.04 -1.37
N LEU A 58 -33.28 -13.34 -0.69
CA LEU A 58 -33.29 -13.59 0.76
C LEU A 58 -33.38 -15.09 1.02
N ASP A 59 -32.49 -15.59 1.88
CA ASP A 59 -32.43 -16.98 2.35
C ASP A 59 -32.37 -18.03 1.21
N PRO A 60 -31.38 -17.94 0.29
CA PRO A 60 -31.17 -18.94 -0.76
C PRO A 60 -31.02 -20.36 -0.17
N LYS A 61 -31.61 -21.36 -0.84
CA LYS A 61 -31.64 -22.75 -0.38
C LYS A 61 -30.58 -23.61 -1.05
N SER A 62 -30.17 -23.26 -2.26
CA SER A 62 -29.16 -23.92 -3.07
C SER A 62 -28.14 -22.94 -3.64
N ALA A 63 -27.04 -23.48 -4.18
CA ALA A 63 -26.04 -22.69 -4.88
C ALA A 63 -26.67 -21.97 -6.09
N ASP A 64 -27.54 -22.67 -6.81
CA ASP A 64 -28.28 -22.13 -7.96
C ASP A 64 -29.15 -20.94 -7.56
N ASP A 65 -29.87 -21.02 -6.43
CA ASP A 65 -30.67 -19.90 -5.90
C ASP A 65 -29.82 -18.64 -5.64
N LEU A 66 -28.54 -18.83 -5.31
CA LEU A 66 -27.59 -17.76 -5.05
C LEU A 66 -27.00 -17.18 -6.35
N ILE A 67 -26.54 -18.03 -7.27
CA ILE A 67 -25.76 -17.61 -8.44
C ILE A 67 -26.61 -17.28 -9.67
N ASP A 68 -27.75 -17.94 -9.88
CA ASP A 68 -28.57 -17.72 -11.08
C ASP A 68 -29.07 -16.28 -11.23
N PRO A 69 -29.54 -15.60 -10.15
CA PRO A 69 -29.92 -14.20 -10.23
C PRO A 69 -28.73 -13.29 -10.61
N VAL A 70 -27.53 -13.63 -10.13
CA VAL A 70 -26.29 -12.92 -10.48
C VAL A 70 -25.96 -13.09 -11.95
N VAL A 71 -26.03 -14.32 -12.46
CA VAL A 71 -25.81 -14.64 -13.87
C VAL A 71 -26.81 -13.91 -14.77
N GLN A 72 -28.10 -13.87 -14.38
CA GLN A 72 -29.13 -13.16 -15.12
C GLN A 72 -28.87 -11.65 -15.16
N ALA A 73 -28.51 -11.04 -14.02
CA ALA A 73 -28.16 -9.63 -13.95
C ALA A 73 -26.89 -9.29 -14.74
N ALA A 74 -25.87 -10.15 -14.69
CA ALA A 74 -24.63 -9.98 -15.45
C ALA A 74 -24.86 -10.05 -16.97
N ARG A 75 -25.84 -10.84 -17.43
CA ARG A 75 -26.23 -10.91 -18.85
C ARG A 75 -26.91 -9.61 -19.32
N SER A 76 -27.67 -8.93 -18.46
CA SER A 76 -28.44 -7.74 -18.81
C SER A 76 -27.67 -6.42 -18.61
N ALA A 77 -26.80 -6.33 -17.59
CA ALA A 77 -26.01 -5.14 -17.32
C ALA A 77 -25.00 -4.82 -18.43
N ARG A 78 -24.87 -3.55 -18.76
CA ARG A 78 -23.95 -3.00 -19.76
C ARG A 78 -23.09 -1.88 -19.20
N ASP A 79 -23.63 -1.07 -18.29
CA ASP A 79 -22.87 -0.06 -17.56
C ASP A 79 -22.37 -0.64 -16.24
N THR A 80 -23.21 -0.74 -15.21
CA THR A 80 -22.78 -1.17 -13.87
C THR A 80 -23.53 -2.41 -13.39
N LEU A 81 -22.81 -3.39 -12.85
CA LEU A 81 -23.35 -4.53 -12.13
C LEU A 81 -22.91 -4.44 -10.66
N ILE A 82 -23.87 -4.44 -9.74
CA ILE A 82 -23.61 -4.53 -8.29
C ILE A 82 -24.00 -5.91 -7.78
N VAL A 83 -23.10 -6.59 -7.09
CA VAL A 83 -23.38 -7.83 -6.38
C VAL A 83 -23.06 -7.62 -4.91
N TYR A 84 -24.09 -7.65 -4.06
CA TYR A 84 -23.96 -7.55 -2.62
C TYR A 84 -24.28 -8.90 -1.98
N TYR A 85 -23.45 -9.36 -1.04
CA TYR A 85 -23.70 -10.56 -0.24
C TYR A 85 -23.59 -10.24 1.24
N ALA A 86 -24.55 -10.68 2.05
CA ALA A 86 -24.48 -10.61 3.51
C ALA A 86 -24.91 -11.89 4.20
N GLY A 87 -24.14 -12.32 5.19
CA GLY A 87 -24.39 -13.55 5.92
C GLY A 87 -23.16 -14.03 6.68
N HIS A 88 -23.21 -15.23 7.21
CA HIS A 88 -22.03 -15.94 7.67
C HIS A 88 -21.12 -16.28 6.48
N GLY A 89 -19.83 -16.04 6.66
CA GLY A 89 -18.77 -16.57 5.82
C GLY A 89 -17.85 -17.41 6.68
N PHE A 90 -17.33 -18.49 6.13
CA PHE A 90 -16.27 -19.25 6.79
C PHE A 90 -15.21 -19.66 5.78
N VAL A 91 -14.05 -20.03 6.33
CA VAL A 91 -12.90 -20.47 5.57
C VAL A 91 -12.83 -21.98 5.70
N ASP A 92 -12.80 -22.68 4.58
CA ASP A 92 -12.65 -24.15 4.61
C ASP A 92 -11.20 -24.57 4.90
N PRO A 93 -10.91 -25.87 5.14
CA PRO A 93 -9.56 -26.33 5.44
C PRO A 93 -8.52 -26.03 4.33
N LEU A 94 -8.96 -25.80 3.09
CA LEU A 94 -8.13 -25.39 1.95
C LEU A 94 -7.95 -23.87 1.87
N ARG A 95 -8.33 -23.15 2.94
CA ARG A 95 -8.20 -21.70 3.11
C ARG A 95 -9.09 -20.86 2.17
N ALA A 96 -10.06 -21.47 1.49
CA ALA A 96 -10.97 -20.78 0.57
C ALA A 96 -12.19 -20.17 1.29
N LEU A 97 -12.61 -18.98 0.85
CA LEU A 97 -13.82 -18.32 1.37
C LEU A 97 -15.09 -19.00 0.84
N ARG A 98 -15.99 -19.36 1.76
CA ARG A 98 -17.31 -19.91 1.42
C ARG A 98 -18.45 -18.99 1.80
N LEU A 99 -19.37 -18.79 0.85
CA LEU A 99 -20.63 -18.08 1.00
C LEU A 99 -21.72 -19.07 1.42
N THR A 100 -22.34 -18.80 2.56
CA THR A 100 -23.36 -19.69 3.14
C THR A 100 -24.76 -19.43 2.58
N MET A 101 -25.64 -20.41 2.81
CA MET A 101 -27.05 -20.51 2.44
C MET A 101 -27.85 -20.98 3.66
N ILE A 102 -29.19 -21.04 3.57
CA ILE A 102 -30.05 -21.36 4.73
C ILE A 102 -29.72 -22.72 5.39
N GLY A 103 -29.25 -23.68 4.58
CA GLY A 103 -28.91 -25.05 5.00
C GLY A 103 -27.42 -25.29 5.28
N SER A 104 -26.58 -24.27 5.18
CA SER A 104 -25.14 -24.38 5.46
C SER A 104 -24.88 -24.69 6.93
N ALA A 105 -23.78 -25.38 7.19
CA ALA A 105 -23.22 -25.65 8.51
C ALA A 105 -21.69 -25.53 8.38
N GLU A 106 -21.02 -24.96 9.38
CA GLU A 106 -19.56 -24.72 9.34
C GLU A 106 -18.76 -26.03 9.20
N GLU A 107 -19.25 -27.12 9.80
CA GLU A 107 -18.63 -28.45 9.72
C GLU A 107 -18.85 -29.18 8.39
N LEU A 108 -19.71 -28.65 7.50
CA LEU A 108 -20.03 -29.27 6.21
C LEU A 108 -19.74 -28.28 5.07
N PRO A 109 -18.46 -28.08 4.69
CA PRO A 109 -18.06 -27.10 3.67
C PRO A 109 -18.81 -27.20 2.34
N TYR A 110 -19.13 -28.43 1.90
CA TYR A 110 -19.87 -28.69 0.65
C TYR A 110 -21.33 -28.18 0.66
N LYS A 111 -21.85 -27.75 1.82
CA LYS A 111 -23.16 -27.08 1.94
C LYS A 111 -23.06 -25.56 1.82
N ALA A 112 -21.90 -25.02 1.44
CA ALA A 112 -21.68 -23.60 1.16
C ALA A 112 -20.96 -23.45 -0.19
N MET A 113 -21.25 -22.37 -0.90
CA MET A 113 -20.66 -22.07 -2.22
C MET A 113 -19.27 -21.49 -2.06
N LEU A 114 -18.33 -21.84 -2.93
CA LEU A 114 -17.02 -21.17 -2.96
C LEU A 114 -17.18 -19.77 -3.57
N TYR A 115 -16.58 -18.75 -2.94
CA TYR A 115 -16.55 -17.41 -3.52
C TYR A 115 -15.92 -17.39 -4.92
N SER A 116 -14.94 -18.27 -5.18
CA SER A 116 -14.31 -18.42 -6.49
C SER A 116 -15.30 -18.83 -7.59
N GLU A 117 -16.36 -19.57 -7.27
CA GLU A 117 -17.40 -19.98 -8.24
C GLU A 117 -18.24 -18.77 -8.68
N LEU A 118 -18.65 -17.94 -7.72
CA LEU A 118 -19.34 -16.66 -8.00
C LEU A 118 -18.46 -15.73 -8.83
N ARG A 119 -17.18 -15.62 -8.46
CA ARG A 119 -16.22 -14.76 -9.16
C ARG A 119 -15.95 -15.25 -10.58
N GLU A 120 -15.82 -16.55 -10.79
CA GLU A 120 -15.61 -17.12 -12.12
C GLU A 120 -16.83 -16.88 -13.02
N ALA A 121 -18.05 -17.02 -12.51
CA ALA A 121 -19.26 -16.69 -13.26
C ALA A 121 -19.30 -15.21 -13.69
N LEU A 122 -18.92 -14.29 -12.79
CA LEU A 122 -18.82 -12.86 -13.11
C LEU A 122 -17.73 -12.54 -14.13
N ARG A 123 -16.58 -13.23 -14.06
CA ARG A 123 -15.48 -13.10 -15.02
C ARG A 123 -15.90 -13.55 -16.42
N GLN A 124 -16.60 -14.68 -16.52
CA GLN A 124 -17.14 -15.18 -17.79
C GLN A 124 -18.21 -14.26 -18.37
N LEU A 125 -18.98 -13.59 -17.52
CA LEU A 125 -20.06 -12.69 -17.88
C LEU A 125 -19.65 -11.21 -17.76
N ASN A 126 -18.46 -10.87 -18.26
CA ASN A 126 -17.89 -9.52 -18.21
C ASN A 126 -18.51 -8.57 -19.26
N ARG A 127 -19.81 -8.27 -19.14
CA ARG A 127 -20.55 -7.39 -20.07
C ARG A 127 -20.69 -5.96 -19.57
N ALA A 128 -20.77 -5.76 -18.26
CA ALA A 128 -20.81 -4.44 -17.64
C ALA A 128 -19.45 -3.74 -17.77
N GLN A 129 -19.45 -2.41 -17.85
CA GLN A 129 -18.23 -1.60 -17.74
C GLN A 129 -17.69 -1.61 -16.30
N ARG A 130 -18.58 -1.69 -15.31
CA ARG A 130 -18.23 -1.65 -13.88
C ARG A 130 -18.84 -2.86 -13.19
N GLN A 131 -18.01 -3.71 -12.59
CA GLN A 131 -18.46 -4.80 -11.72
C GLN A 131 -18.11 -4.47 -10.27
N VAL A 132 -19.11 -4.21 -9.43
CA VAL A 132 -18.94 -3.83 -8.02
C VAL A 132 -19.41 -5.00 -7.16
N ILE A 133 -18.50 -5.60 -6.39
CA ILE A 133 -18.79 -6.72 -5.49
C ILE A 133 -18.63 -6.21 -4.06
N ILE A 134 -19.66 -6.40 -3.22
CA ILE A 134 -19.67 -5.97 -1.83
C ILE A 134 -19.96 -7.20 -0.95
N LEU A 135 -19.02 -7.57 -0.09
CA LEU A 135 -19.13 -8.72 0.80
C LEU A 135 -19.24 -8.27 2.26
N ASP A 136 -20.43 -8.40 2.85
CA ASP A 136 -20.69 -8.18 4.27
C ASP A 136 -20.79 -9.50 5.04
N CYS A 137 -19.65 -10.19 5.17
CA CYS A 137 -19.53 -11.45 5.88
C CYS A 137 -18.15 -11.61 6.56
N CYS A 138 -18.07 -12.49 7.56
CA CYS A 138 -16.80 -12.82 8.22
C CYS A 138 -15.79 -13.35 7.21
N TYR A 139 -14.50 -13.00 7.39
CA TYR A 139 -13.39 -13.41 6.53
C TYR A 139 -13.48 -12.90 5.07
N SER A 140 -14.39 -11.96 4.78
CA SER A 140 -14.57 -11.36 3.45
C SER A 140 -13.29 -10.73 2.90
N GLY A 141 -12.39 -10.19 3.74
CA GLY A 141 -11.09 -9.67 3.33
C GLY A 141 -10.15 -10.68 2.63
N ARG A 142 -10.46 -11.98 2.63
CA ARG A 142 -9.72 -12.98 1.82
C ARG A 142 -10.09 -12.99 0.35
N ALA A 143 -11.27 -12.51 -0.02
CA ALA A 143 -11.69 -12.37 -1.42
C ALA A 143 -10.75 -11.46 -2.22
N LEU A 144 -9.99 -10.58 -1.54
CA LEU A 144 -8.99 -9.69 -2.14
C LEU A 144 -7.76 -10.48 -2.67
N GLY A 145 -7.32 -11.52 -1.95
CA GLY A 145 -6.17 -12.35 -2.36
C GLY A 145 -6.44 -13.24 -3.57
N ASP A 146 -7.70 -13.63 -3.78
CA ASP A 146 -8.06 -14.44 -4.95
C ASP A 146 -8.01 -13.60 -6.24
N MET A 147 -8.20 -12.26 -6.17
CA MET A 147 -8.26 -11.38 -7.36
C MET A 147 -7.00 -11.41 -8.23
N ASP A 148 -5.82 -11.63 -7.63
CA ASP A 148 -4.53 -11.70 -8.33
C ASP A 148 -4.20 -13.07 -8.94
N ALA A 149 -4.81 -14.15 -8.46
CA ALA A 149 -4.39 -15.51 -8.83
C ALA A 149 -4.79 -15.97 -10.26
N GLN A 150 -5.68 -15.26 -10.97
CA GLN A 150 -6.26 -15.76 -12.25
C GLN A 150 -6.52 -14.69 -13.36
N THR A 151 -6.05 -13.45 -13.21
CA THR A 151 -6.17 -12.39 -14.24
C THR A 151 -5.04 -12.38 -15.29
N ARG A 152 -4.23 -13.44 -15.38
CA ARG A 152 -3.15 -13.61 -16.39
C ARG A 152 -3.63 -13.97 -17.81
N THR A 153 -4.68 -13.32 -18.30
CA THR A 153 -4.88 -13.21 -19.75
C THR A 153 -4.90 -11.72 -20.10
N PRO A 154 -3.86 -11.19 -20.75
CA PRO A 154 -3.79 -9.77 -21.07
C PRO A 154 -4.93 -9.40 -22.03
N LEU A 155 -5.78 -8.45 -21.62
CA LEU A 155 -6.54 -7.66 -22.58
C LEU A 155 -5.52 -6.83 -23.35
N LYS A 156 -5.33 -7.17 -24.63
CA LYS A 156 -4.46 -6.46 -25.57
C LYS A 156 -4.59 -4.95 -25.39
N THR A 157 -3.46 -4.31 -25.18
CA THR A 157 -3.25 -2.87 -25.34
C THR A 157 -3.84 -2.39 -26.65
N VAL A 158 -4.80 -1.47 -26.59
CA VAL A 158 -5.07 -0.50 -27.64
C VAL A 158 -5.26 0.84 -26.94
N ALA A 159 -4.30 1.73 -27.16
CA ALA A 159 -4.47 3.15 -26.87
C ALA A 159 -5.66 3.67 -27.70
N ASP A 160 -6.63 4.29 -27.01
CA ASP A 160 -7.48 5.40 -27.43
C ASP A 160 -8.85 5.38 -26.71
N VAL A 161 -9.20 6.55 -26.20
CA VAL A 161 -10.37 6.95 -25.39
C VAL A 161 -11.72 6.22 -25.71
N LYS A 162 -12.18 5.35 -24.79
CA LYS A 162 -13.58 5.04 -24.33
C LYS A 162 -13.76 3.57 -23.93
N GLY A 163 -14.22 3.29 -22.70
CA GLY A 163 -14.81 1.99 -22.33
C GLY A 163 -13.90 0.98 -21.62
N ILE A 164 -13.14 1.41 -20.61
CA ILE A 164 -12.36 0.50 -19.76
C ILE A 164 -13.34 -0.30 -18.88
N LYS A 165 -13.32 -1.63 -19.00
CA LYS A 165 -14.01 -2.54 -18.07
C LYS A 165 -13.17 -2.74 -16.83
N GLY A 166 -13.76 -2.59 -15.65
CA GLY A 166 -13.06 -2.78 -14.37
C GLY A 166 -13.94 -3.43 -13.31
N SER A 167 -13.31 -3.84 -12.22
CA SER A 167 -13.99 -4.46 -11.08
C SER A 167 -13.54 -3.84 -9.76
N TYR A 168 -14.47 -3.68 -8.83
CA TYR A 168 -14.23 -3.14 -7.51
C TYR A 168 -14.79 -4.09 -6.46
N LEU A 169 -13.96 -4.52 -5.51
CA LEU A 169 -14.34 -5.40 -4.41
C LEU A 169 -14.25 -4.65 -3.08
N LEU A 170 -15.34 -4.64 -2.33
CA LEU A 170 -15.45 -4.04 -1.00
C LEU A 170 -15.86 -5.11 0.02
N THR A 171 -15.17 -5.17 1.15
CA THR A 171 -15.37 -6.20 2.17
C THR A 171 -15.63 -5.53 3.52
N SER A 172 -16.54 -6.06 4.35
CA SER A 172 -16.94 -5.41 5.61
C SER A 172 -15.94 -5.55 6.75
N ALA A 173 -14.95 -6.44 6.61
CA ALA A 173 -13.93 -6.69 7.62
C ALA A 173 -12.63 -7.22 6.98
N ALA A 174 -11.50 -7.04 7.68
CA ALA A 174 -10.22 -7.65 7.32
C ALA A 174 -10.28 -9.20 7.27
N SER A 175 -9.28 -9.82 6.63
CA SER A 175 -9.21 -11.26 6.30
C SER A 175 -9.28 -12.22 7.50
N ASN A 176 -9.18 -11.71 8.72
CA ASN A 176 -9.18 -12.44 10.00
C ASN A 176 -10.19 -11.89 11.04
N VAL A 177 -11.05 -10.92 10.66
CA VAL A 177 -11.99 -10.27 11.59
C VAL A 177 -13.44 -10.67 11.28
N ARG A 178 -14.22 -10.92 12.33
CA ARG A 178 -15.65 -11.21 12.20
C ARG A 178 -16.42 -9.92 11.90
N ALA A 179 -17.31 -9.97 10.91
CA ALA A 179 -18.24 -8.88 10.65
C ALA A 179 -19.21 -8.73 11.84
N LEU A 180 -19.50 -7.49 12.23
CA LEU A 180 -20.30 -7.20 13.42
C LEU A 180 -21.76 -6.90 13.05
N ALA A 181 -22.69 -7.65 13.65
CA ALA A 181 -24.12 -7.39 13.64
C ALA A 181 -24.59 -7.09 15.08
N PRO A 182 -24.54 -5.81 15.52
CA PRO A 182 -24.91 -5.45 16.89
C PRO A 182 -26.38 -5.75 17.18
N ARG A 183 -26.66 -6.24 18.39
CA ARG A 183 -28.03 -6.49 18.84
C ARG A 183 -28.77 -5.15 19.00
N GLY A 184 -29.94 -5.03 18.38
CA GLY A 184 -30.78 -3.82 18.46
C GLY A 184 -30.55 -2.79 17.35
N GLU A 185 -29.53 -2.96 16.51
CA GLU A 185 -29.32 -2.09 15.36
C GLU A 185 -30.19 -2.49 14.15
N GLU A 186 -30.47 -1.48 13.33
CA GLU A 186 -31.30 -1.63 12.15
C GLU A 186 -30.60 -2.42 11.05
N CYS A 187 -29.31 -2.16 10.80
CA CYS A 187 -28.49 -2.89 9.85
C CYS A 187 -27.27 -3.52 10.55
N THR A 188 -26.51 -4.34 9.83
CA THR A 188 -25.12 -4.67 10.24
C THR A 188 -24.28 -3.40 10.30
N ALA A 189 -23.19 -3.41 11.08
CA ALA A 189 -22.37 -2.22 11.29
C ALA A 189 -21.89 -1.60 9.97
N PHE A 190 -21.32 -2.42 9.09
CA PHE A 190 -20.83 -1.97 7.78
C PHE A 190 -21.95 -1.45 6.89
N THR A 191 -22.98 -2.26 6.64
CA THR A 191 -24.07 -1.86 5.75
C THR A 191 -24.84 -0.65 6.27
N GLY A 192 -25.00 -0.50 7.59
CA GLY A 192 -25.62 0.67 8.19
C GLY A 192 -24.88 1.95 7.85
N GLU A 193 -23.55 1.97 8.02
CA GLU A 193 -22.72 3.12 7.64
C GLU A 193 -22.68 3.35 6.13
N PHE A 194 -22.63 2.28 5.33
CA PHE A 194 -22.68 2.39 3.86
C PHE A 194 -23.98 3.05 3.39
N VAL A 195 -25.13 2.59 3.89
CA VAL A 195 -26.44 3.18 3.58
C VAL A 195 -26.52 4.63 4.09
N ARG A 196 -25.99 4.92 5.29
CA ARG A 196 -25.95 6.28 5.84
C ARG A 196 -25.24 7.23 4.88
N VAL A 197 -24.05 6.87 4.41
CA VAL A 197 -23.28 7.68 3.47
C VAL A 197 -24.03 7.90 2.14
N LEU A 198 -24.72 6.88 1.62
CA LEU A 198 -25.54 7.04 0.41
C LEU A 198 -26.71 8.03 0.60
N ARG A 199 -27.33 8.04 1.78
CA ARG A 199 -28.53 8.85 2.08
C ARG A 199 -28.23 10.26 2.56
N GLU A 200 -27.16 10.44 3.30
CA GLU A 200 -26.78 11.73 3.89
C GLU A 200 -25.78 12.49 3.01
N GLY A 201 -24.99 11.75 2.22
CA GLY A 201 -23.87 12.33 1.50
C GLY A 201 -22.66 12.59 2.39
N ILE A 202 -21.58 13.08 1.75
CA ILE A 202 -20.35 13.49 2.44
C ILE A 202 -20.23 15.01 2.30
N PRO A 203 -20.32 15.78 3.40
CA PRO A 203 -20.16 17.23 3.34
C PRO A 203 -18.71 17.61 3.02
N GLY A 204 -18.52 18.80 2.45
CA GLY A 204 -17.18 19.39 2.30
C GLY A 204 -16.51 19.58 3.66
N ARG A 205 -15.20 19.30 3.74
CA ARG A 205 -14.37 19.54 4.94
C ARG A 205 -13.45 20.74 4.68
N ASP A 206 -13.16 21.51 5.73
CA ASP A 206 -12.10 22.53 5.76
C ASP A 206 -12.14 23.56 4.60
N GLY A 207 -13.34 24.08 4.30
CA GLY A 207 -13.52 25.10 3.25
C GLY A 207 -13.49 24.57 1.82
N GLN A 208 -13.36 23.27 1.61
CA GLN A 208 -13.47 22.65 0.29
C GLN A 208 -14.94 22.52 -0.14
N PRO A 209 -15.27 22.78 -1.42
CA PRO A 209 -16.63 22.63 -1.91
C PRO A 209 -17.06 21.15 -1.88
N THR A 210 -18.29 20.90 -1.45
CA THR A 210 -18.90 19.57 -1.50
C THR A 210 -18.95 19.08 -2.95
N ARG A 211 -18.44 17.89 -3.24
CA ARG A 211 -18.50 17.30 -4.60
C ARG A 211 -19.95 16.93 -4.97
N PRO A 212 -20.37 17.07 -6.23
CA PRO A 212 -21.75 16.75 -6.66
C PRO A 212 -22.07 15.25 -6.68
N PHE A 213 -21.04 14.40 -6.71
CA PHE A 213 -21.15 12.94 -6.76
C PHE A 213 -20.22 12.30 -5.75
N LEU A 214 -20.62 11.14 -5.23
CA LEU A 214 -19.77 10.25 -4.44
C LEU A 214 -19.15 9.21 -5.37
N THR A 215 -17.87 8.90 -5.13
CA THR A 215 -17.17 7.75 -5.74
C THR A 215 -17.16 6.59 -4.74
N LEU A 216 -16.91 5.37 -5.20
CA LEU A 216 -16.81 4.21 -4.31
C LEU A 216 -15.65 4.38 -3.31
N ASP A 217 -14.51 4.95 -3.72
CA ASP A 217 -13.38 5.27 -2.82
C ASP A 217 -13.78 6.30 -1.74
N ALA A 218 -14.59 7.30 -2.10
CA ALA A 218 -15.04 8.30 -1.14
C ALA A 218 -15.99 7.67 -0.11
N ILE A 219 -16.90 6.80 -0.56
CA ILE A 219 -17.80 6.05 0.33
C ILE A 219 -17.00 5.13 1.24
N TYR A 220 -16.04 4.37 0.68
CA TYR A 220 -15.17 3.49 1.44
C TYR A 220 -14.43 4.24 2.55
N ARG A 221 -13.78 5.37 2.25
CA ARG A 221 -13.04 6.17 3.24
C ARG A 221 -13.94 6.68 4.37
N GLU A 222 -15.12 7.19 4.04
CA GLU A 222 -16.06 7.71 5.03
C GLU A 222 -16.64 6.58 5.91
N VAL A 223 -17.04 5.46 5.31
CA VAL A 223 -17.52 4.27 6.04
C VAL A 223 -16.41 3.72 6.94
N ARG A 224 -15.18 3.61 6.43
CA ARG A 224 -14.02 3.15 7.20
C ARG A 224 -13.74 4.05 8.40
N GLY A 225 -13.67 5.37 8.18
CA GLY A 225 -13.43 6.34 9.25
C GLY A 225 -14.53 6.32 10.33
N SER A 226 -15.80 6.21 9.92
CA SER A 226 -16.93 6.15 10.87
C SER A 226 -16.91 4.85 11.71
N LEU A 227 -16.58 3.71 11.09
CA LEU A 227 -16.48 2.43 11.81
C LEU A 227 -15.29 2.39 12.75
N ASP A 228 -14.14 2.92 12.33
CA ASP A 228 -12.92 3.01 13.13
C ASP A 228 -13.13 3.86 14.39
N GLN A 229 -13.73 5.05 14.25
CA GLN A 229 -14.09 5.93 15.37
C GLN A 229 -15.03 5.27 16.38
N ARG A 230 -15.83 4.29 15.95
CA ARG A 230 -16.77 3.55 16.79
C ARG A 230 -16.18 2.22 17.30
N GLY A 231 -14.89 1.96 17.07
CA GLY A 231 -14.21 0.72 17.48
C GLY A 231 -14.77 -0.54 16.80
N ARG A 232 -15.28 -0.42 15.57
CA ARG A 232 -15.90 -1.52 14.81
C ARG A 232 -14.94 -2.05 13.74
N PRO A 233 -15.12 -3.30 13.25
CA PRO A 233 -14.34 -3.82 12.14
C PRO A 233 -14.35 -2.87 10.94
N THR A 234 -13.16 -2.56 10.42
CA THR A 234 -13.00 -1.65 9.28
C THR A 234 -13.03 -2.41 7.97
N PRO A 235 -13.67 -1.85 6.92
CA PRO A 235 -13.74 -2.48 5.61
C PRO A 235 -12.38 -2.45 4.90
N ARG A 236 -12.23 -3.31 3.88
CA ARG A 236 -11.10 -3.30 2.95
C ARG A 236 -11.62 -3.25 1.51
N GLN A 237 -10.85 -2.62 0.62
CA GLN A 237 -11.17 -2.53 -0.82
C GLN A 237 -10.05 -3.07 -1.71
N GLN A 238 -10.41 -3.46 -2.93
CA GLN A 238 -9.50 -3.67 -4.05
C GLN A 238 -10.15 -3.12 -5.32
N ASP A 239 -9.39 -2.36 -6.09
CA ASP A 239 -9.84 -1.72 -7.32
C ASP A 239 -8.99 -2.20 -8.48
N ASN A 240 -9.65 -2.70 -9.52
CA ASN A 240 -9.02 -3.07 -10.78
C ASN A 240 -9.55 -2.15 -11.89
N ASN A 241 -8.63 -1.41 -12.50
CA ASN A 241 -8.89 -0.38 -13.52
C ASN A 241 -9.63 0.88 -13.02
N GLN A 242 -9.35 1.34 -11.80
CA GLN A 242 -9.77 2.65 -11.26
C GLN A 242 -11.30 2.88 -11.22
N VAL A 243 -12.08 1.81 -11.05
CA VAL A 243 -13.55 1.90 -10.91
C VAL A 243 -13.93 2.69 -9.66
N GLY A 244 -13.11 2.59 -8.61
CA GLY A 244 -13.26 3.26 -7.32
C GLY A 244 -13.30 4.78 -7.41
N GLN A 245 -12.65 5.34 -8.43
CA GLN A 245 -12.48 6.78 -8.66
C GLN A 245 -13.59 7.39 -9.52
N LEU A 246 -14.40 6.55 -10.19
CA LEU A 246 -15.47 7.01 -11.05
C LEU A 246 -16.68 7.51 -10.21
N PRO A 247 -17.44 8.50 -10.71
CA PRO A 247 -18.72 8.88 -10.09
C PRO A 247 -19.62 7.65 -9.95
N PHE A 248 -20.19 7.44 -8.76
CA PHE A 248 -21.01 6.28 -8.45
C PHE A 248 -22.47 6.67 -8.17
N VAL A 249 -22.69 7.58 -7.22
CA VAL A 249 -24.03 8.11 -6.89
C VAL A 249 -23.98 9.62 -6.69
N ARG A 250 -25.14 10.28 -6.67
CA ARG A 250 -25.24 11.70 -6.30
C ARG A 250 -24.84 11.89 -4.84
N ASN A 251 -24.13 12.97 -4.56
CA ASN A 251 -23.83 13.36 -3.19
C ASN A 251 -24.95 14.26 -2.66
N LEU A 252 -25.79 13.72 -1.78
CA LEU A 252 -26.93 14.46 -1.22
C LEU A 252 -26.53 15.60 -0.28
N ALA A 253 -25.27 15.63 0.19
CA ALA A 253 -24.72 16.76 0.94
C ALA A 253 -24.32 17.94 0.03
N HIS A 254 -24.38 17.79 -1.30
CA HIS A 254 -24.10 18.88 -2.23
C HIS A 254 -25.30 19.85 -2.31
N PRO A 255 -25.11 21.16 -2.04
CA PRO A 255 -26.20 22.13 -2.12
C PRO A 255 -26.77 22.18 -3.54
N LEU A 256 -28.09 22.09 -3.68
CA LEU A 256 -28.74 22.41 -4.95
C LEU A 256 -28.49 23.90 -5.27
N PRO A 257 -28.25 24.26 -6.54
CA PRO A 257 -28.23 25.67 -6.93
C PRO A 257 -29.54 26.33 -6.46
N PRO A 258 -29.51 27.54 -5.89
CA PRO A 258 -30.75 28.24 -5.60
C PRO A 258 -31.55 28.37 -6.90
N ASP A 259 -32.80 27.91 -6.87
CA ASP A 259 -33.72 28.03 -7.99
C ASP A 259 -33.66 29.43 -8.60
N ARG A 260 -33.66 29.51 -9.93
CA ARG A 260 -33.82 30.77 -10.67
C ARG A 260 -35.14 31.42 -10.27
N PHE A 261 -35.12 32.19 -9.19
CA PHE A 261 -36.12 33.21 -8.94
C PHE A 261 -36.01 34.25 -10.05
N LEU A 262 -37.13 34.43 -10.77
CA LEU A 262 -37.36 35.55 -11.66
C LEU A 262 -36.87 36.87 -11.03
N PRO A 263 -36.33 37.81 -11.82
CA PRO A 263 -35.78 39.04 -11.27
C PRO A 263 -36.89 39.83 -10.55
N PRO A 264 -36.62 40.38 -9.36
CA PRO A 264 -37.57 41.26 -8.69
C PRO A 264 -37.73 42.57 -9.49
N PRO A 265 -38.91 43.24 -9.41
CA PRO A 265 -39.17 44.47 -10.15
C PRO A 265 -38.24 45.61 -9.71
N PRO A 266 -38.00 46.61 -10.57
CA PRO A 266 -36.97 47.62 -10.35
C PRO A 266 -37.28 48.49 -9.13
N ARG A 267 -36.25 48.71 -8.31
CA ARG A 267 -36.30 49.51 -7.08
C ARG A 267 -36.58 50.99 -7.36
N PRO A 268 -37.33 51.71 -6.49
CA PRO A 268 -37.36 53.16 -6.53
C PRO A 268 -36.09 53.76 -5.94
N ARG A 269 -35.73 54.93 -6.48
CA ARG A 269 -34.51 55.69 -6.21
C ARG A 269 -34.63 56.55 -4.95
N TRP A 270 -33.45 56.80 -4.37
CA TRP A 270 -32.99 58.00 -3.66
C TRP A 270 -33.04 58.11 -2.13
N LYS A 271 -31.81 58.16 -1.60
CA LYS A 271 -31.14 59.23 -0.82
C LYS A 271 -31.35 59.32 0.71
N ARG A 272 -30.18 59.17 1.37
CA ARG A 272 -29.63 59.95 2.51
C ARG A 272 -30.28 59.64 3.88
N ARG A 273 -29.57 59.57 5.00
CA ARG A 273 -28.30 60.19 5.44
C ARG A 273 -27.87 59.56 6.79
N THR A 274 -26.55 59.40 6.98
CA THR A 274 -25.74 59.55 8.22
C THR A 274 -26.30 59.17 9.60
N ALA A 275 -25.55 58.36 10.37
CA ALA A 275 -24.85 58.82 11.59
C ALA A 275 -23.90 57.75 12.19
N PHE A 276 -22.80 58.23 12.77
CA PHE A 276 -21.70 57.56 13.50
C PHE A 276 -22.12 56.95 14.85
N VAL A 277 -21.35 55.95 15.35
CA VAL A 277 -20.70 55.82 16.71
C VAL A 277 -19.74 54.61 16.62
N LEU A 278 -18.40 54.78 16.55
CA LEU A 278 -17.36 54.86 17.61
C LEU A 278 -16.93 53.54 18.30
N ALA A 279 -15.75 53.07 17.86
CA ALA A 279 -14.61 52.43 18.50
C ALA A 279 -14.68 51.76 19.90
N ALA A 280 -14.07 50.56 19.97
CA ALA A 280 -13.12 50.20 21.02
C ALA A 280 -12.06 49.22 20.46
N LEU A 281 -10.80 49.66 20.43
CA LEU A 281 -9.59 48.86 20.16
C LEU A 281 -9.02 48.39 21.49
N ALA A 282 -8.60 47.12 21.57
CA ALA A 282 -7.69 46.63 22.59
C ALA A 282 -6.44 46.05 21.90
N PRO A 283 -5.21 46.39 22.33
CA PRO A 283 -4.00 45.81 21.78
C PRO A 283 -3.70 44.49 22.48
N VAL A 284 -3.46 43.42 21.72
CA VAL A 284 -2.77 42.23 22.25
C VAL A 284 -1.30 42.39 21.89
N ALA A 285 -0.48 42.55 22.93
CA ALA A 285 0.95 42.69 22.86
C ALA A 285 1.60 41.46 22.21
N THR A 286 2.52 41.71 21.29
CA THR A 286 3.50 40.75 20.79
C THR A 286 4.48 40.42 21.93
N LEU A 287 4.40 39.19 22.45
CA LEU A 287 5.50 38.57 23.18
C LEU A 287 6.36 37.81 22.18
N ALA A 288 7.44 38.47 21.74
CA ALA A 288 8.62 37.77 21.25
C ALA A 288 9.25 37.06 22.44
N ALA A 289 9.08 35.74 22.51
CA ALA A 289 9.90 34.89 23.35
C ALA A 289 11.11 34.46 22.51
N ASP A 290 12.18 35.24 22.62
CA ASP A 290 13.51 34.81 22.26
C ASP A 290 13.95 33.81 23.34
N THR A 291 13.95 32.53 23.01
CA THR A 291 14.60 31.49 23.80
C THR A 291 15.59 30.79 22.89
N GLY A 292 16.86 31.13 23.09
CA GLY A 292 18.00 30.48 22.44
C GLY A 292 18.18 29.04 22.91
N ASN A 293 17.29 28.14 22.49
CA ASN A 293 17.58 26.72 22.39
C ASN A 293 17.94 26.44 20.94
N LEU A 294 19.18 26.05 20.68
CA LEU A 294 19.52 25.36 19.43
C LEU A 294 18.49 24.23 19.23
N PRO A 295 17.90 24.05 18.04
CA PRO A 295 17.03 22.91 17.79
C PRO A 295 17.82 21.63 18.12
N SER A 296 17.30 20.82 19.05
CA SER A 296 17.89 19.52 19.35
C SER A 296 17.87 18.69 18.07
N ASP A 297 19.04 18.31 17.56
CA ASP A 297 19.20 17.39 16.42
C ASP A 297 18.93 15.93 16.82
N VAL A 298 18.77 15.65 18.11
CA VAL A 298 18.66 14.30 18.67
C VAL A 298 17.31 13.68 18.29
N CYS A 299 17.37 12.50 17.65
CA CYS A 299 16.20 11.63 17.44
C CYS A 299 16.11 10.54 18.52
N SER A 300 17.26 10.03 18.97
CA SER A 300 17.37 9.00 20.01
C SER A 300 18.73 9.14 20.75
N PRO A 301 18.98 8.40 21.84
CA PRO A 301 20.30 8.35 22.47
C PRO A 301 21.44 7.97 21.51
N HIS A 302 21.13 7.25 20.43
CA HIS A 302 22.10 6.71 19.48
C HIS A 302 22.03 7.36 18.09
N ALA A 303 21.13 8.32 17.85
CA ALA A 303 20.96 8.94 16.54
C ALA A 303 20.60 10.43 16.65
N SER A 304 21.28 11.25 15.84
CA SER A 304 20.93 12.65 15.61
C SER A 304 20.71 12.90 14.11
N LEU A 305 19.68 13.66 13.75
CA LEU A 305 19.45 14.12 12.39
C LEU A 305 20.37 15.29 12.08
N ILE A 306 21.34 15.08 11.19
CA ILE A 306 22.19 16.16 10.67
C ILE A 306 21.38 17.05 9.72
N GLY A 307 20.54 16.45 8.87
CA GLY A 307 19.64 17.17 8.00
C GLY A 307 18.99 16.30 6.93
N PHE A 308 18.19 16.94 6.07
CA PHE A 308 17.55 16.31 4.93
C PHE A 308 17.60 17.24 3.70
N SER A 309 17.27 16.70 2.52
CA SER A 309 17.20 17.46 1.28
C SER A 309 16.20 16.87 0.30
N ASP A 310 15.34 17.74 -0.23
CA ASP A 310 14.32 17.42 -1.24
C ASP A 310 14.78 17.88 -2.64
N ARG A 311 16.08 18.15 -2.81
CA ARG A 311 16.62 18.82 -4.01
C ARG A 311 16.38 18.04 -5.31
N LEU A 312 16.22 16.71 -5.22
CA LEU A 312 15.93 15.84 -6.36
C LEU A 312 14.45 15.50 -6.53
N ASP A 313 13.57 16.00 -5.65
CA ASP A 313 12.13 15.76 -5.72
C ASP A 313 11.53 16.26 -7.05
N LYS A 314 10.96 15.31 -7.81
CA LYS A 314 10.36 15.52 -9.13
C LYS A 314 11.29 16.18 -10.16
N VAL A 315 12.61 16.04 -9.97
CA VAL A 315 13.60 16.53 -10.92
C VAL A 315 13.68 15.63 -12.14
N THR A 316 14.12 16.19 -13.27
CA THR A 316 14.45 15.43 -14.49
C THR A 316 15.93 15.60 -14.77
N PHE A 317 16.62 14.49 -15.07
CA PHE A 317 18.01 14.46 -15.49
C PHE A 317 18.12 13.81 -16.86
N GLN A 318 18.71 14.52 -17.84
CA GLN A 318 18.87 14.04 -19.22
C GLN A 318 17.57 13.48 -19.85
N GLY A 319 16.43 14.12 -19.55
CA GLY A 319 15.10 13.73 -20.06
C GLY A 319 14.44 12.55 -19.32
N ARG A 320 15.11 11.97 -18.31
CA ARG A 320 14.57 10.93 -17.42
C ARG A 320 14.14 11.56 -16.09
N ARG A 321 12.95 11.23 -15.60
CA ARG A 321 12.54 11.60 -14.24
C ARG A 321 13.43 10.89 -13.22
N VAL A 322 13.79 11.61 -12.17
CA VAL A 322 14.45 11.07 -10.98
C VAL A 322 13.32 10.68 -10.03
N SER A 323 13.02 9.39 -10.00
CA SER A 323 11.92 8.78 -9.26
C SER A 323 12.24 7.31 -9.06
N GLY A 324 11.56 6.66 -8.13
CA GLY A 324 11.76 5.23 -7.94
C GLY A 324 12.98 4.84 -7.11
N LEU A 325 13.56 5.73 -6.31
CA LEU A 325 14.89 5.49 -5.72
C LEU A 325 14.82 4.50 -4.54
N SER A 326 15.07 3.22 -4.81
CA SER A 326 14.79 2.13 -3.85
C SER A 326 16.02 1.57 -3.13
N SER A 327 17.24 1.94 -3.55
CA SER A 327 18.46 1.56 -2.82
C SER A 327 19.55 2.62 -2.86
N LEU A 328 20.52 2.51 -1.96
CA LEU A 328 21.65 3.42 -1.84
C LEU A 328 22.94 2.66 -1.51
N ALA A 329 24.01 2.93 -2.26
CA ALA A 329 25.37 2.59 -1.84
C ALA A 329 26.22 3.86 -1.81
N VAL A 330 27.08 4.01 -0.79
CA VAL A 330 27.90 5.20 -0.59
C VAL A 330 29.39 4.83 -0.53
N SER A 331 30.23 5.72 -1.06
CA SER A 331 31.68 5.66 -0.95
C SER A 331 32.20 7.09 -0.84
N GLY A 332 32.54 7.53 0.37
CA GLY A 332 32.82 8.94 0.66
C GLY A 332 31.59 9.82 0.39
N SER A 333 31.74 10.87 -0.42
CA SER A 333 30.62 11.74 -0.83
C SER A 333 29.83 11.21 -2.03
N SER A 334 30.40 10.26 -2.77
CA SER A 334 29.76 9.68 -3.94
C SER A 334 28.77 8.59 -3.53
N ALA A 335 27.66 8.50 -4.25
CA ALA A 335 26.66 7.48 -4.05
C ALA A 335 26.11 6.93 -5.37
N LEU A 336 25.52 5.74 -5.28
CA LEU A 336 24.79 5.08 -6.35
C LEU A 336 23.39 4.75 -5.83
N SER A 337 22.37 5.01 -6.64
CA SER A 337 20.99 4.63 -6.32
C SER A 337 20.31 4.01 -7.54
N LEU A 338 19.57 2.93 -7.32
CA LEU A 338 18.81 2.23 -8.35
C LEU A 338 17.38 2.77 -8.39
N ALA A 339 16.83 2.86 -9.60
CA ALA A 339 15.41 3.15 -9.79
C ALA A 339 14.58 1.87 -10.01
N ASP A 340 13.57 1.64 -9.18
CA ASP A 340 12.59 0.52 -9.12
C ASP A 340 11.57 0.47 -10.27
N ASN A 341 12.04 0.73 -11.48
CA ASN A 341 11.15 0.74 -12.63
C ASN A 341 11.58 -0.30 -13.65
N SER A 342 10.61 -0.63 -14.50
CA SER A 342 10.77 -1.57 -15.60
C SER A 342 11.79 -1.16 -16.68
N SER A 343 12.38 0.03 -16.56
CA SER A 343 13.48 0.53 -17.38
C SER A 343 14.67 0.90 -16.49
N PRO A 344 15.27 -0.07 -15.77
CA PRO A 344 16.18 0.15 -14.65
C PRO A 344 17.36 1.04 -15.00
N VAL A 345 17.61 2.02 -14.14
CA VAL A 345 18.70 2.98 -14.24
C VAL A 345 19.38 3.09 -12.89
N LEU A 346 20.71 3.12 -12.92
CA LEU A 346 21.55 3.52 -11.81
C LEU A 346 21.86 5.00 -11.93
N PHE A 347 21.45 5.79 -10.94
CA PHE A 347 21.85 7.18 -10.79
C PHE A 347 23.14 7.27 -9.98
N ARG A 348 24.16 7.93 -10.54
CA ARG A 348 25.35 8.33 -9.79
C ARG A 348 25.10 9.69 -9.17
N LEU A 349 25.40 9.80 -7.89
CA LEU A 349 25.06 10.93 -7.04
C LEU A 349 26.31 11.43 -6.32
N GLU A 350 26.33 12.73 -6.02
CA GLU A 350 27.16 13.31 -4.97
C GLU A 350 26.24 13.79 -3.85
N LEU A 351 26.50 13.41 -2.61
CA LEU A 351 25.67 13.72 -1.44
C LEU A 351 26.14 14.96 -0.67
N GLY A 352 27.27 15.55 -1.06
CA GLY A 352 27.90 16.67 -0.35
C GLY A 352 28.89 16.21 0.72
N GLU A 353 29.29 17.14 1.59
CA GLU A 353 30.28 16.87 2.64
C GLU A 353 29.69 15.98 3.75
N PRO A 354 30.38 14.90 4.17
CA PRO A 354 29.98 14.10 5.33
C PRO A 354 29.83 14.96 6.59
N GLY A 355 28.81 14.66 7.41
CA GLY A 355 28.53 15.43 8.63
C GLY A 355 27.81 16.77 8.39
N LYS A 356 27.41 17.08 7.16
CA LYS A 356 26.55 18.21 6.80
C LYS A 356 25.19 17.71 6.28
N PRO A 357 24.15 18.58 6.25
CA PRO A 357 22.92 18.25 5.54
C PRO A 357 23.21 17.83 4.09
N PRO A 358 22.50 16.82 3.56
CA PRO A 358 22.83 16.27 2.26
C PRO A 358 22.57 17.29 1.13
N GLU A 359 23.46 17.36 0.15
CA GLU A 359 23.32 18.14 -1.08
C GLU A 359 23.30 17.23 -2.32
N PRO A 360 22.28 16.36 -2.49
CA PRO A 360 22.26 15.37 -3.54
C PRO A 360 22.25 16.02 -4.93
N ARG A 361 23.17 15.58 -5.79
CA ARG A 361 23.27 16.00 -7.20
C ARG A 361 23.56 14.80 -8.08
N ILE A 362 22.85 14.66 -9.18
CA ILE A 362 23.11 13.60 -10.16
C ILE A 362 24.32 13.99 -11.01
N THR A 363 25.33 13.13 -11.03
CA THR A 363 26.56 13.28 -11.83
C THR A 363 26.56 12.40 -13.07
N GLY A 364 25.70 11.37 -13.11
CA GLY A 364 25.52 10.52 -14.28
C GLY A 364 24.41 9.50 -14.11
N MET A 365 24.09 8.81 -15.20
CA MET A 365 23.15 7.69 -15.18
C MET A 365 23.64 6.55 -16.07
N THR A 366 23.43 5.32 -15.62
CA THR A 366 23.75 4.09 -16.38
C THR A 366 22.50 3.24 -16.47
N ARG A 367 22.02 2.96 -17.68
CA ARG A 367 20.88 2.06 -17.90
C ARG A 367 21.34 0.62 -17.78
N LEU A 368 20.61 -0.21 -17.05
CA LEU A 368 20.88 -1.65 -17.01
C LEU A 368 20.35 -2.33 -18.27
N LEU A 369 21.12 -3.27 -18.80
CA LEU A 369 20.86 -4.00 -20.04
C LEU A 369 20.84 -5.50 -19.77
N ARG A 370 20.03 -6.23 -20.55
CA ARG A 370 19.97 -7.69 -20.52
C ARG A 370 21.27 -8.29 -21.08
N GLY A 371 21.50 -9.59 -20.85
CA GLY A 371 22.69 -10.30 -21.34
C GLY A 371 22.87 -10.33 -22.88
N ASN A 372 21.87 -9.93 -23.64
CA ASN A 372 21.96 -9.74 -25.10
C ASN A 372 22.21 -8.28 -25.51
N GLY A 373 22.57 -7.40 -24.57
CA GLY A 373 22.80 -5.97 -24.77
C GLY A 373 21.55 -5.13 -25.01
N ARG A 374 20.34 -5.73 -24.96
CA ARG A 374 19.09 -4.99 -25.16
C ARG A 374 18.61 -4.36 -23.86
N PRO A 375 17.94 -3.19 -23.92
CA PRO A 375 17.23 -2.64 -22.77
C PRO A 375 16.19 -3.63 -22.21
N TYR A 376 15.92 -3.53 -20.92
CA TYR A 376 14.74 -4.17 -20.34
C TYR A 376 13.46 -3.53 -20.90
N SER A 377 12.45 -4.36 -21.15
CA SER A 377 11.10 -3.94 -21.53
C SER A 377 10.25 -3.64 -20.30
N GLU A 378 9.14 -2.92 -20.47
CA GLU A 378 8.21 -2.48 -19.42
C GLU A 378 7.64 -3.59 -18.50
N GLN A 379 7.83 -4.87 -18.85
CA GLN A 379 7.42 -6.02 -18.06
C GLN A 379 8.61 -6.98 -17.95
N GLY A 380 9.20 -7.12 -16.76
CA GLY A 380 10.17 -8.19 -16.48
C GLY A 380 11.41 -7.80 -15.70
N PHE A 381 11.53 -6.58 -15.21
CA PHE A 381 12.54 -6.20 -14.22
C PHE A 381 11.94 -5.16 -13.29
N ASP A 382 12.24 -5.30 -12.02
CA ASP A 382 11.74 -4.46 -10.94
C ASP A 382 12.80 -4.51 -9.86
N GLY A 383 13.66 -3.50 -9.84
CA GLY A 383 14.94 -3.55 -9.16
C GLY A 383 14.89 -2.81 -7.85
N GLU A 384 14.96 -3.53 -6.74
CA GLU A 384 14.81 -2.94 -5.41
C GLU A 384 16.16 -2.59 -4.78
N ALA A 385 17.10 -3.54 -4.85
CA ALA A 385 18.34 -3.44 -4.07
C ALA A 385 19.60 -3.50 -4.93
N LEU A 386 20.65 -2.84 -4.47
CA LEU A 386 21.97 -2.87 -5.09
C LEU A 386 23.08 -3.06 -4.06
N ALA A 387 24.18 -3.71 -4.48
CA ALA A 387 25.42 -3.78 -3.73
C ALA A 387 26.61 -3.64 -4.67
N VAL A 388 27.48 -2.65 -4.41
CA VAL A 388 28.68 -2.41 -5.23
C VAL A 388 29.77 -3.39 -4.82
N GLU A 389 30.32 -4.14 -5.79
CA GLU A 389 31.41 -5.08 -5.52
C GLU A 389 32.75 -4.34 -5.38
N GLU A 390 33.69 -4.97 -4.66
CA GLU A 390 35.03 -4.43 -4.44
C GLU A 390 35.72 -4.03 -5.76
N GLY A 391 36.40 -2.88 -5.74
CA GLY A 391 37.05 -2.31 -6.93
C GLY A 391 36.12 -1.47 -7.81
N GLY A 392 34.81 -1.39 -7.51
CA GLY A 392 33.90 -0.39 -8.09
C GLY A 392 33.66 -0.55 -9.59
N ARG A 393 33.83 -1.76 -10.13
CA ARG A 393 33.62 -2.08 -11.55
C ARG A 393 32.26 -2.71 -11.83
N THR A 394 31.73 -3.42 -10.85
CA THR A 394 30.48 -4.18 -10.98
C THR A 394 29.56 -3.89 -9.80
N VAL A 395 28.27 -4.13 -10.03
CA VAL A 395 27.21 -3.98 -9.04
C VAL A 395 26.28 -5.17 -9.15
N LEU A 396 25.96 -5.74 -8.00
CA LEU A 396 24.89 -6.73 -7.86
C LEU A 396 23.57 -5.98 -7.71
N VAL A 397 22.55 -6.41 -8.42
CA VAL A 397 21.21 -5.83 -8.35
C VAL A 397 20.19 -6.95 -8.17
N ALA A 398 19.36 -6.82 -7.14
CA ALA A 398 18.25 -7.73 -6.91
C ALA A 398 16.99 -7.22 -7.60
N SER A 399 16.20 -8.14 -8.15
CA SER A 399 14.89 -7.83 -8.75
C SER A 399 13.79 -8.75 -8.24
N GLU A 400 12.59 -8.22 -8.04
CA GLU A 400 11.49 -8.95 -7.40
C GLU A 400 10.42 -9.53 -8.35
N TYR A 401 10.18 -8.92 -9.51
CA TYR A 401 9.12 -9.39 -10.43
C TYR A 401 9.41 -10.81 -10.96
N THR A 402 10.66 -11.03 -11.35
CA THR A 402 11.24 -12.36 -11.57
C THR A 402 12.46 -12.44 -10.66
N PRO A 403 12.32 -13.06 -9.46
CA PRO A 403 13.37 -13.09 -8.45
C PRO A 403 14.72 -13.47 -9.03
N SER A 404 15.63 -12.50 -9.08
CA SER A 404 16.94 -12.62 -9.70
C SER A 404 17.93 -11.70 -9.01
N ILE A 405 19.21 -12.06 -9.11
CA ILE A 405 20.31 -11.24 -8.63
C ILE A 405 21.32 -11.16 -9.78
N GLY A 406 21.28 -10.05 -10.51
CA GLY A 406 22.14 -9.83 -11.66
C GLY A 406 23.40 -9.09 -11.29
N ARG A 407 24.54 -9.48 -11.88
CA ARG A 407 25.79 -8.74 -11.83
C ARG A 407 25.92 -7.86 -13.07
N TYR A 408 26.06 -6.57 -12.89
CA TYR A 408 26.13 -5.60 -13.98
C TYR A 408 27.45 -4.85 -13.99
N SER A 409 27.94 -4.52 -15.18
CA SER A 409 29.02 -3.55 -15.37
C SER A 409 28.55 -2.14 -14.97
N LEU A 410 29.22 -1.48 -14.03
CA LEU A 410 28.90 -0.10 -13.65
C LEU A 410 29.16 0.91 -14.77
N THR A 411 30.03 0.55 -15.72
CA THR A 411 30.39 1.42 -16.85
C THR A 411 29.38 1.30 -17.99
N THR A 412 29.09 0.07 -18.42
CA THR A 412 28.28 -0.19 -19.63
C THR A 412 26.82 -0.50 -19.30
N GLY A 413 26.52 -0.93 -18.06
CA GLY A 413 25.20 -1.40 -17.64
C GLY A 413 24.86 -2.81 -18.12
N GLU A 414 25.79 -3.50 -18.79
CA GLU A 414 25.57 -4.86 -19.30
C GLU A 414 25.50 -5.87 -18.16
N LEU A 415 24.50 -6.76 -18.22
CA LEU A 415 24.43 -7.97 -17.40
C LEU A 415 25.58 -8.91 -17.77
N LEU A 416 26.44 -9.18 -16.79
CA LEU A 416 27.63 -10.01 -16.92
C LEU A 416 27.35 -11.45 -16.45
N ASP A 417 26.56 -11.59 -15.38
CA ASP A 417 26.29 -12.88 -14.72
C ASP A 417 25.00 -12.79 -13.88
N GLU A 418 24.44 -13.93 -13.49
CA GLU A 418 23.30 -14.03 -12.57
C GLU A 418 23.59 -15.03 -11.46
N LEU A 419 23.37 -14.62 -10.21
CA LEU A 419 23.57 -15.48 -9.05
C LEU A 419 22.43 -16.49 -8.90
N PRO A 420 22.70 -17.68 -8.34
CA PRO A 420 21.69 -18.72 -8.20
C PRO A 420 20.60 -18.35 -7.19
N VAL A 421 19.33 -18.41 -7.61
CA VAL A 421 18.17 -18.22 -6.73
C VAL A 421 17.48 -19.55 -6.49
N PRO A 422 17.35 -20.02 -5.22
CA PRO A 422 16.65 -21.27 -4.93
C PRO A 422 15.18 -21.24 -5.35
N GLU A 423 14.65 -22.37 -5.82
CA GLU A 423 13.30 -22.46 -6.42
C GLU A 423 12.19 -21.93 -5.51
N VAL A 424 12.31 -22.14 -4.19
CA VAL A 424 11.32 -21.67 -3.21
C VAL A 424 11.13 -20.15 -3.21
N PHE A 425 12.18 -19.39 -3.56
CA PHE A 425 12.18 -17.92 -3.62
C PHE A 425 11.77 -17.38 -5.00
N ARG A 426 11.36 -18.25 -5.92
CA ARG A 426 10.89 -17.87 -7.25
C ARG A 426 9.38 -17.87 -7.33
N SER A 427 8.80 -16.89 -8.02
CA SER A 427 7.35 -16.79 -8.22
C SER A 427 6.88 -17.36 -9.56
N ASP A 428 7.82 -17.73 -10.44
CA ASP A 428 7.61 -18.06 -11.85
C ASP A 428 7.75 -19.57 -12.17
N VAL A 429 7.92 -20.40 -11.14
CA VAL A 429 8.13 -21.85 -11.24
C VAL A 429 7.14 -22.62 -10.35
N PRO A 430 6.75 -23.85 -10.70
CA PRO A 430 5.75 -24.61 -9.94
C PRO A 430 6.10 -24.88 -8.46
N GLY A 431 7.39 -25.04 -8.11
CA GLY A 431 7.83 -25.23 -6.72
C GLY A 431 8.05 -23.94 -5.92
N GLY A 432 7.76 -22.80 -6.53
CA GLY A 432 7.87 -21.47 -5.93
C GLY A 432 6.84 -21.21 -4.84
N ASP A 433 7.24 -20.53 -3.76
CA ASP A 433 6.35 -20.10 -2.67
C ASP A 433 6.39 -18.58 -2.43
N ALA A 434 6.97 -17.91 -3.41
CA ALA A 434 7.42 -16.56 -3.40
C ALA A 434 6.28 -15.65 -3.90
N GLN A 435 5.93 -14.59 -3.17
CA GLN A 435 4.88 -13.65 -3.58
C GLN A 435 5.38 -12.82 -4.78
N ARG A 436 4.56 -12.62 -5.81
CA ARG A 436 5.00 -11.81 -6.96
C ARG A 436 5.12 -10.34 -6.53
N GLY A 437 6.27 -9.73 -6.79
CA GLY A 437 6.50 -8.30 -6.54
C GLY A 437 6.47 -7.91 -5.06
N ALA A 438 7.08 -8.74 -4.21
CA ALA A 438 7.30 -8.44 -2.78
C ALA A 438 8.33 -9.43 -2.19
N ILE A 439 9.50 -9.58 -2.83
CA ILE A 439 10.52 -10.55 -2.39
C ILE A 439 11.85 -9.89 -2.14
N PHE A 440 12.74 -9.83 -3.14
CA PHE A 440 14.11 -9.38 -2.90
C PHE A 440 14.17 -7.86 -2.80
N GLU A 441 13.99 -7.37 -1.57
CA GLU A 441 13.92 -5.96 -1.23
C GLU A 441 15.27 -5.38 -0.82
N SER A 442 16.14 -6.20 -0.23
CA SER A 442 17.42 -5.74 0.33
C SER A 442 18.59 -6.61 -0.12
N LEU A 443 19.75 -5.96 -0.28
CA LEU A 443 20.97 -6.60 -0.75
C LEU A 443 22.18 -6.00 -0.02
N ALA A 444 22.76 -6.77 0.90
CA ALA A 444 23.90 -6.33 1.70
C ALA A 444 25.12 -7.19 1.41
N LEU A 445 26.20 -6.57 0.92
CA LEU A 445 27.49 -7.21 0.73
C LEU A 445 28.43 -6.88 1.89
N SER A 446 29.08 -7.87 2.49
CA SER A 446 30.09 -7.63 3.52
C SER A 446 31.26 -6.82 2.96
N PRO A 447 31.95 -5.98 3.76
CA PRO A 447 33.04 -5.15 3.25
C PRO A 447 34.20 -5.95 2.63
N ASP A 448 34.47 -7.15 3.15
CA ASP A 448 35.44 -8.09 2.58
C ASP A 448 34.97 -8.80 1.29
N GLY A 449 33.74 -8.54 0.83
CA GLY A 449 33.16 -9.10 -0.39
C GLY A 449 32.89 -10.60 -0.35
N ARG A 450 32.94 -11.26 0.82
CA ARG A 450 32.83 -12.72 0.93
C ARG A 450 31.43 -13.21 1.27
N ARG A 451 30.58 -12.34 1.82
CA ARG A 451 29.21 -12.68 2.20
C ARG A 451 28.22 -11.71 1.60
N LEU A 452 27.19 -12.25 0.97
CA LEU A 452 26.06 -11.48 0.46
C LEU A 452 24.79 -11.92 1.18
N TYR A 453 23.98 -10.96 1.60
CA TYR A 453 22.71 -11.16 2.27
C TYR A 453 21.59 -10.58 1.43
N VAL A 454 20.51 -11.34 1.26
CA VAL A 454 19.33 -10.93 0.49
C VAL A 454 18.12 -11.07 1.39
N GLY A 455 17.52 -9.95 1.79
CA GLY A 455 16.33 -9.94 2.65
C GLY A 455 15.04 -9.90 1.85
N LEU A 456 13.98 -10.45 2.44
CA LEU A 456 12.65 -10.51 1.86
C LEU A 456 11.76 -9.32 2.32
N GLU A 457 10.97 -8.71 1.43
CA GLU A 457 9.97 -7.70 1.83
C GLU A 457 8.79 -8.35 2.58
N ASP A 458 8.15 -9.32 1.91
CA ASP A 458 7.02 -10.09 2.41
C ASP A 458 7.41 -11.56 2.68
N PRO A 459 6.70 -12.25 3.58
CA PRO A 459 6.99 -13.64 3.89
C PRO A 459 6.69 -14.55 2.70
N LEU A 460 7.40 -15.67 2.61
CA LEU A 460 6.96 -16.78 1.78
C LEU A 460 5.55 -17.23 2.22
N GLY A 461 4.78 -17.78 1.29
CA GLY A 461 3.42 -18.27 1.57
C GLY A 461 3.33 -19.22 2.77
N ARG A 462 4.39 -20.03 2.99
CA ARG A 462 4.54 -20.95 4.12
C ARG A 462 4.90 -20.29 5.45
N ASP A 463 5.53 -19.12 5.47
CA ASP A 463 6.12 -18.53 6.68
C ASP A 463 5.14 -17.60 7.41
N GLY A 464 4.41 -16.77 6.65
CA GLY A 464 3.32 -15.93 7.16
C GLY A 464 3.75 -14.83 8.15
N THR A 465 2.84 -14.46 9.04
CA THR A 465 3.02 -13.35 10.00
C THR A 465 2.81 -13.81 11.43
N TRP A 466 3.35 -13.05 12.38
CA TRP A 466 3.17 -13.26 13.81
C TRP A 466 2.93 -11.93 14.52
N ARG A 467 1.80 -11.82 15.22
CA ARG A 467 1.39 -10.60 15.96
C ARG A 467 1.49 -9.30 15.13
N GLY A 468 1.27 -9.40 13.83
CA GLY A 468 1.33 -8.27 12.89
C GLY A 468 2.68 -8.05 12.23
N GLY A 469 3.75 -8.72 12.67
CA GLY A 469 5.07 -8.70 12.04
C GLY A 469 5.22 -9.79 10.97
N ASN A 470 5.98 -9.51 9.92
CA ASN A 470 6.29 -10.45 8.85
C ASN A 470 7.43 -11.39 9.28
N ARG A 471 7.22 -12.71 9.14
CA ARG A 471 8.27 -13.70 9.34
C ARG A 471 8.94 -14.00 8.01
N ILE A 472 10.02 -13.29 7.75
CA ILE A 472 10.75 -13.33 6.49
C ILE A 472 12.06 -14.11 6.63
N ARG A 473 12.66 -14.45 5.49
CA ARG A 473 13.96 -15.10 5.42
C ARG A 473 14.97 -14.12 4.87
N ILE A 474 16.17 -14.13 5.42
CA ILE A 474 17.34 -13.51 4.81
C ILE A 474 18.19 -14.64 4.25
N LEU A 475 18.38 -14.67 2.93
CA LEU A 475 19.29 -15.61 2.28
C LEU A 475 20.72 -15.16 2.55
N ARG A 476 21.61 -16.11 2.84
CA ARG A 476 23.04 -15.88 2.94
C ARG A 476 23.75 -16.61 1.81
N TYR A 477 24.68 -15.90 1.19
CA TYR A 477 25.57 -16.43 0.19
C TYR A 477 27.01 -16.28 0.67
N SER A 478 27.84 -17.28 0.36
CA SER A 478 29.29 -17.21 0.49
C SER A 478 29.93 -17.24 -0.89
N GLY A 479 31.00 -16.47 -1.08
CA GLY A 479 31.70 -16.36 -2.34
C GLY A 479 33.09 -15.75 -2.21
N GLU A 480 33.71 -15.50 -3.36
CA GLU A 480 34.92 -14.69 -3.46
C GLU A 480 34.57 -13.32 -4.05
N PRO A 481 35.24 -12.23 -3.63
CA PRO A 481 35.00 -10.89 -4.16
C PRO A 481 35.06 -10.84 -5.69
N GLY A 482 33.97 -10.38 -6.33
CA GLY A 482 33.84 -10.33 -7.79
C GLY A 482 33.72 -11.70 -8.49
N GLY A 483 33.63 -12.80 -7.73
CA GLY A 483 33.57 -14.17 -8.23
C GLY A 483 32.18 -14.82 -8.09
N GLU A 484 32.16 -16.14 -7.99
CA GLU A 484 30.92 -16.89 -7.78
C GLU A 484 30.44 -16.78 -6.33
N TYR A 485 29.12 -16.61 -6.16
CA TYR A 485 28.43 -16.73 -4.88
C TYR A 485 27.53 -17.96 -4.87
N ARG A 486 27.46 -18.64 -3.72
CA ARG A 486 26.57 -19.77 -3.51
C ARG A 486 25.75 -19.57 -2.25
N VAL A 487 24.47 -19.90 -2.31
CA VAL A 487 23.60 -19.92 -1.13
C VAL A 487 24.15 -20.92 -0.14
N ASP A 488 24.37 -20.49 1.10
CA ASP A 488 24.97 -21.31 2.16
C ASP A 488 24.16 -21.30 3.47
N GLY A 489 23.01 -20.64 3.48
CA GLY A 489 22.10 -20.64 4.62
C GLY A 489 20.95 -19.65 4.48
N GLN A 490 20.00 -19.77 5.41
CA GLN A 490 18.88 -18.84 5.56
C GLN A 490 18.74 -18.47 7.03
N ILE A 491 18.40 -17.21 7.28
CA ILE A 491 18.23 -16.65 8.62
C ILE A 491 16.78 -16.20 8.78
N ALA A 492 16.17 -16.48 9.93
CA ALA A 492 14.82 -16.04 10.24
C ALA A 492 14.83 -14.62 10.79
N TYR A 493 13.99 -13.75 10.23
CA TYR A 493 13.82 -12.37 10.67
C TYR A 493 12.33 -12.09 10.89
N GLU A 494 12.01 -11.31 11.93
CA GLU A 494 10.64 -10.88 12.23
C GLU A 494 10.59 -9.34 12.24
N THR A 495 9.81 -8.75 11.34
CA THR A 495 9.60 -7.29 11.32
C THR A 495 8.70 -6.86 12.47
N ASP A 496 8.76 -5.59 12.84
CA ASP A 496 7.79 -5.02 13.77
C ASP A 496 6.39 -5.01 13.15
N SER A 497 5.38 -4.97 14.02
CA SER A 497 3.98 -5.04 13.57
C SER A 497 3.64 -3.93 12.58
N GLY A 498 3.22 -4.32 11.38
CA GLY A 498 2.83 -3.39 10.31
C GLY A 498 4.00 -2.80 9.52
N LEU A 499 5.24 -3.23 9.79
CA LEU A 499 6.42 -2.84 9.02
C LEU A 499 6.94 -3.99 8.16
N ARG A 500 7.75 -3.63 7.16
CA ARG A 500 8.45 -4.50 6.22
C ARG A 500 9.93 -4.16 6.24
N LEU A 501 10.80 -5.16 6.04
CA LEU A 501 12.23 -4.93 5.87
C LEU A 501 12.43 -4.29 4.49
N ALA A 502 13.03 -3.10 4.43
CA ALA A 502 13.32 -2.38 3.20
C ALA A 502 14.80 -2.41 2.82
N ASP A 503 15.72 -2.35 3.79
CA ASP A 503 17.15 -2.43 3.47
C ASP A 503 17.99 -3.01 4.60
N LEU A 504 19.17 -3.50 4.25
CA LEU A 504 20.20 -3.99 5.15
C LEU A 504 21.54 -3.30 4.83
N ALA A 505 22.17 -2.69 5.83
CA ALA A 505 23.49 -2.09 5.68
C ALA A 505 24.51 -2.75 6.63
N PRO A 506 25.65 -3.27 6.15
CA PRO A 506 26.67 -3.86 7.02
C PRO A 506 27.33 -2.79 7.91
N LEU A 507 27.56 -3.12 9.19
CA LEU A 507 28.29 -2.22 10.11
C LEU A 507 29.81 -2.28 9.94
N GLY A 508 30.32 -3.32 9.31
CA GLY A 508 31.75 -3.61 9.14
C GLY A 508 31.93 -5.08 8.77
N ASP A 509 33.12 -5.62 9.03
CA ASP A 509 33.38 -7.04 8.87
C ASP A 509 32.61 -7.86 9.92
N GLY A 510 31.95 -8.92 9.48
CA GLY A 510 31.21 -9.84 10.33
C GLY A 510 29.69 -9.81 10.11
N ASP A 511 28.95 -10.03 11.20
CA ASP A 511 27.52 -10.34 11.16
C ASP A 511 26.65 -9.27 11.85
N ARG A 512 27.11 -8.02 11.92
CA ARG A 512 26.36 -6.87 12.45
C ARG A 512 25.86 -5.98 11.31
N PHE A 513 24.58 -5.61 11.37
CA PHE A 513 23.92 -4.83 10.34
C PHE A 513 23.02 -3.76 10.95
N LEU A 514 22.68 -2.76 10.14
CA LEU A 514 21.48 -1.98 10.29
C LEU A 514 20.38 -2.58 9.43
N ALA A 515 19.17 -2.67 9.96
CA ALA A 515 17.96 -3.04 9.24
C ALA A 515 17.02 -1.84 9.19
N LEU A 516 16.68 -1.40 7.98
CA LEU A 516 15.66 -0.39 7.73
C LEU A 516 14.32 -1.11 7.63
N GLU A 517 13.39 -0.80 8.52
CA GLU A 517 12.01 -1.22 8.40
C GLU A 517 11.10 -0.01 8.15
N ARG A 518 10.19 -0.16 7.19
CA ARG A 518 9.17 0.85 6.89
C ARG A 518 7.78 0.27 6.76
N GLY A 519 6.78 1.11 6.91
CA GLY A 519 5.38 0.74 6.70
C GLY A 519 4.53 1.96 6.43
N TYR A 520 3.34 1.74 5.88
CA TYR A 520 2.38 2.82 5.59
C TYR A 520 1.03 2.50 6.23
N THR A 521 0.51 3.46 6.98
CA THR A 521 -0.85 3.41 7.53
C THR A 521 -1.68 4.56 6.95
N GLU A 522 -2.74 4.21 6.21
CA GLU A 522 -3.65 5.18 5.61
C GLU A 522 -4.16 6.19 6.67
N GLY A 523 -3.94 7.49 6.41
CA GLY A 523 -4.32 8.58 7.30
C GLY A 523 -3.27 8.98 8.35
N GLN A 524 -2.31 8.11 8.66
CA GLN A 524 -1.17 8.41 9.55
C GLN A 524 0.12 8.68 8.78
N GLY A 525 0.28 8.05 7.61
CA GLY A 525 1.46 8.18 6.77
C GLY A 525 2.42 7.01 6.94
N ASN A 526 3.70 7.29 6.70
CA ASN A 526 4.78 6.32 6.80
C ASN A 526 5.25 6.16 8.24
N SER A 527 5.90 5.03 8.50
CA SER A 527 6.71 4.77 9.69
C SER A 527 8.07 4.28 9.20
N ILE A 528 9.15 4.79 9.77
CA ILE A 528 10.52 4.46 9.35
C ILE A 528 11.34 4.22 10.60
N ARG A 529 11.86 3.00 10.73
CA ARG A 529 12.67 2.59 11.88
C ARG A 529 13.95 1.95 11.41
N VAL A 530 15.05 2.28 12.08
CA VAL A 530 16.33 1.64 11.85
C VAL A 530 16.68 0.85 13.11
N TYR A 531 17.02 -0.42 12.93
CA TYR A 531 17.45 -1.30 14.00
C TYR A 531 18.90 -1.69 13.80
N GLU A 532 19.65 -1.78 14.88
CA GLU A 532 20.86 -2.59 14.90
C GLU A 532 20.48 -4.06 15.11
N VAL A 533 21.06 -4.93 14.27
CA VAL A 533 20.81 -6.37 14.31
C VAL A 533 22.12 -7.15 14.23
N SER A 534 22.14 -8.35 14.82
CA SER A 534 23.20 -9.32 14.60
C SER A 534 22.66 -10.62 14.02
N LEU A 535 23.29 -11.08 12.95
CA LEU A 535 23.01 -12.34 12.29
C LEU A 535 23.91 -13.48 12.80
N ALA A 536 24.79 -13.20 13.75
CA ALA A 536 25.79 -14.13 14.27
C ALA A 536 25.15 -15.27 15.08
N GLY A 537 25.61 -16.51 14.85
CA GLY A 537 25.25 -17.66 15.68
C GLY A 537 23.78 -18.09 15.61
N LEU A 538 22.99 -17.51 14.70
CA LEU A 538 21.61 -17.91 14.49
C LEU A 538 21.53 -19.28 13.81
N LYS A 539 20.51 -20.04 14.17
CA LYS A 539 20.26 -21.36 13.57
C LYS A 539 19.85 -21.18 12.12
N ASP A 540 20.49 -21.93 11.22
CA ASP A 540 20.07 -22.02 9.82
C ASP A 540 18.64 -22.57 9.73
N VAL A 541 17.78 -21.84 9.03
CA VAL A 541 16.37 -22.19 8.82
C VAL A 541 16.08 -22.71 7.41
N SER A 542 17.10 -23.01 6.61
CA SER A 542 16.95 -23.52 5.24
C SER A 542 16.04 -24.74 5.16
N ASP A 543 16.21 -25.69 6.09
CA ASP A 543 15.40 -26.92 6.15
C ASP A 543 14.10 -26.77 6.97
N VAL A 544 13.81 -25.58 7.50
CA VAL A 544 12.59 -25.33 8.27
C VAL A 544 11.43 -25.10 7.30
N PRO A 545 10.40 -25.98 7.26
CA PRO A 545 9.32 -25.87 6.27
C PRO A 545 8.42 -24.66 6.45
N SER A 546 8.43 -24.02 7.61
CA SER A 546 7.67 -22.80 7.90
C SER A 546 8.24 -22.14 9.15
N LEU A 547 8.54 -20.84 9.07
CA LEU A 547 8.97 -20.03 10.22
C LEU A 547 7.90 -19.93 11.31
N GLY A 548 6.64 -20.26 11.01
CA GLY A 548 5.58 -20.42 12.01
C GLY A 548 5.90 -21.49 13.08
N LYS A 549 6.77 -22.46 12.76
CA LYS A 549 7.21 -23.53 13.67
C LYS A 549 8.59 -23.29 14.28
N ALA A 550 9.30 -22.24 13.86
CA ALA A 550 10.61 -21.93 14.41
C ALA A 550 10.47 -21.39 15.84
N PRO A 551 11.36 -21.78 16.78
CA PRO A 551 11.36 -21.22 18.12
C PRO A 551 11.78 -19.74 18.05
N ALA A 552 11.37 -18.94 19.04
CA ALA A 552 11.73 -17.51 19.11
C ALA A 552 13.25 -17.27 19.05
N SER A 553 14.06 -18.19 19.59
CA SER A 553 15.52 -18.13 19.56
C SER A 553 16.15 -18.30 18.17
N ALA A 554 15.37 -18.67 17.16
CA ALA A 554 15.84 -18.75 15.77
C ALA A 554 15.79 -17.39 15.05
N PHE A 555 15.05 -16.41 15.59
CA PHE A 555 14.86 -15.12 14.97
C PHE A 555 15.93 -14.12 15.41
N VAL A 556 16.29 -13.23 14.49
CA VAL A 556 17.17 -12.08 14.74
C VAL A 556 16.65 -11.25 15.91
N VAL A 557 17.57 -10.91 16.83
CA VAL A 557 17.29 -9.94 17.91
C VAL A 557 17.64 -8.55 17.41
N LYS A 558 16.71 -7.61 17.62
CA LYS A 558 16.80 -6.23 17.13
C LYS A 558 16.93 -5.26 18.30
N ARG A 559 17.73 -4.21 18.10
CA ARG A 559 17.80 -3.04 18.99
C ARG A 559 17.45 -1.81 18.17
N GLU A 560 16.38 -1.12 18.53
CA GLU A 560 16.00 0.10 17.82
C GLU A 560 17.09 1.17 17.97
N LEU A 561 17.57 1.68 16.85
CA LEU A 561 18.57 2.74 16.77
C LEU A 561 17.87 4.11 16.64
N VAL A 562 16.86 4.21 15.78
CA VAL A 562 16.05 5.41 15.58
C VAL A 562 14.68 5.08 15.00
N ASP A 563 13.63 5.71 15.55
CA ASP A 563 12.35 5.92 14.88
C ASP A 563 12.35 7.35 14.31
N MET A 564 12.26 7.49 12.99
CA MET A 564 12.30 8.80 12.32
C MET A 564 11.10 9.67 12.70
N GLY A 565 10.02 9.08 13.23
CA GLY A 565 8.87 9.79 13.78
C GLY A 565 9.23 10.65 14.99
N ASP A 566 10.27 10.26 15.74
CA ASP A 566 10.75 10.96 16.93
C ASP A 566 11.83 12.01 16.64
N CYS A 567 12.31 12.09 15.39
CA CYS A 567 13.28 13.09 14.98
C CYS A 567 12.69 14.52 14.99
N PRO A 568 13.50 15.56 15.25
CA PRO A 568 13.06 16.95 15.13
C PRO A 568 12.60 17.26 13.68
N PRO A 569 11.41 17.84 13.45
CA PRO A 569 10.89 18.10 12.10
C PRO A 569 11.81 18.91 11.17
N SER A 570 12.70 19.73 11.74
CA SER A 570 13.81 20.41 11.04
C SER A 570 13.41 21.27 9.83
N GLY A 571 12.16 21.73 9.78
CA GLY A 571 11.61 22.52 8.67
C GLY A 571 11.14 21.68 7.46
N ALA A 572 11.11 20.35 7.58
CA ALA A 572 10.57 19.46 6.56
C ALA A 572 9.09 19.73 6.31
N ARG A 573 8.67 19.43 5.08
CA ARG A 573 7.27 19.48 4.65
C ARG A 573 6.85 18.09 4.19
N ALA A 574 5.58 17.77 4.40
CA ALA A 574 4.95 16.60 3.81
C ALA A 574 3.87 17.04 2.80
N LYS A 575 3.72 16.26 1.73
CA LYS A 575 2.65 16.44 0.73
C LYS A 575 1.45 15.51 0.97
N GLN A 576 1.57 14.63 1.95
CA GLN A 576 0.53 13.73 2.44
C GLN A 576 0.51 13.74 3.97
N PRO A 577 -0.54 13.22 4.63
CA PRO A 577 -0.54 13.06 6.09
C PRO A 577 0.68 12.27 6.54
N GLN A 578 1.42 12.85 7.49
CA GLN A 578 2.56 12.23 8.16
C GLN A 578 2.51 12.63 9.63
N VAL A 579 2.74 11.67 10.54
CA VAL A 579 2.89 11.98 11.98
C VAL A 579 4.07 12.90 12.24
N ASN A 580 5.10 12.81 11.42
CA ASN A 580 6.25 13.72 11.39
C ASN A 580 6.54 14.10 9.93
N PRO A 581 6.66 15.40 9.58
CA PRO A 581 6.82 15.81 8.18
C PRO A 581 8.15 15.38 7.55
N LEU A 582 9.09 14.85 8.33
CA LEU A 582 10.29 14.18 7.79
C LEU A 582 9.96 12.88 7.07
N LEU A 583 8.88 12.19 7.42
CA LEU A 583 8.59 10.85 6.95
C LEU A 583 8.17 10.84 5.48
N ASP A 584 8.75 9.93 4.72
CA ASP A 584 8.30 9.49 3.41
C ASP A 584 8.61 8.00 3.22
N ASN A 585 8.45 7.44 2.03
CA ASN A 585 8.69 6.02 1.78
C ASN A 585 10.19 5.68 1.69
N ALA A 586 10.88 5.60 2.84
CA ALA A 586 12.31 5.31 2.89
C ALA A 586 12.61 3.85 2.50
N GLU A 587 13.40 3.67 1.46
CA GLU A 587 13.70 2.34 0.88
C GLU A 587 15.19 2.04 0.83
N GLY A 588 16.04 3.03 0.53
CA GLY A 588 17.50 2.82 0.51
C GLY A 588 18.20 3.33 1.76
N MET A 589 19.20 2.58 2.24
CA MET A 589 20.03 2.94 3.38
C MET A 589 21.50 2.59 3.15
N ALA A 590 22.41 3.50 3.50
CA ALA A 590 23.83 3.23 3.43
C ALA A 590 24.60 3.86 4.59
N LEU A 591 25.54 3.11 5.15
CA LEU A 591 26.39 3.58 6.23
C LEU A 591 27.71 4.08 5.67
N GLY A 592 28.00 5.36 5.88
CA GLY A 592 29.23 6.00 5.45
C GLY A 592 30.34 5.96 6.50
N ASP A 593 31.34 6.79 6.24
CA ASP A 593 32.56 6.88 7.04
C ASP A 593 32.30 7.45 8.45
N PRO A 594 33.20 7.17 9.42
CA PRO A 594 33.21 7.87 10.70
C PRO A 594 33.32 9.39 10.53
N LEU A 595 32.53 10.11 11.29
CA LEU A 595 32.60 11.56 11.41
C LEU A 595 33.82 11.92 12.27
N THR A 596 34.76 12.65 11.70
CA THR A 596 36.01 13.05 12.38
C THR A 596 35.96 14.45 12.99
N GLU A 597 34.99 15.27 12.57
CA GLU A 597 34.87 16.67 12.95
C GLU A 597 33.44 17.05 13.34
N GLY A 598 33.28 18.20 13.99
CA GLY A 598 31.98 18.75 14.37
C GLY A 598 31.36 18.11 15.63
N PRO A 599 30.10 18.44 15.95
CA PRO A 599 29.45 18.04 17.20
C PRO A 599 29.17 16.53 17.29
N HIS A 600 29.29 15.81 16.18
CA HIS A 600 29.03 14.37 16.08
C HIS A 600 30.31 13.54 15.85
N ALA A 601 31.49 14.12 16.08
CA ALA A 601 32.75 13.41 15.94
C ALA A 601 32.75 12.11 16.76
N GLY A 602 33.21 11.01 16.16
CA GLY A 602 33.19 9.66 16.75
C GLY A 602 31.95 8.83 16.41
N ARG A 603 30.90 9.42 15.84
CA ARG A 603 29.74 8.71 15.26
C ARG A 603 29.97 8.39 13.78
N ARG A 604 29.09 7.59 13.17
CA ARG A 604 29.11 7.29 11.71
C ARG A 604 28.00 8.06 11.00
N ALA A 605 28.22 8.44 9.73
CA ALA A 605 27.16 9.01 8.90
C ALA A 605 26.24 7.90 8.36
N LEU A 606 24.94 7.98 8.62
CA LEU A 606 23.93 7.11 8.02
C LEU A 606 23.11 7.91 7.01
N TYR A 607 23.05 7.41 5.78
CA TYR A 607 22.29 7.99 4.69
C TYR A 607 21.03 7.18 4.42
N LEU A 608 19.93 7.87 4.19
CA LEU A 608 18.66 7.28 3.77
C LEU A 608 18.17 7.99 2.51
N VAL A 609 17.46 7.27 1.63
CA VAL A 609 16.74 7.82 0.49
C VAL A 609 15.30 7.31 0.47
N THR A 610 14.37 8.18 0.10
CA THR A 610 12.98 7.78 -0.11
C THR A 610 12.66 7.61 -1.58
N ASP A 611 11.93 6.54 -1.85
CA ASP A 611 11.25 6.36 -3.10
C ASP A 611 9.97 7.19 -3.14
N ASP A 612 9.73 7.84 -4.27
CA ASP A 612 8.55 8.64 -4.50
C ASP A 612 7.42 7.87 -5.21
N ASN A 613 7.61 6.60 -5.61
CA ASN A 613 6.68 5.77 -6.39
C ASN A 613 6.10 6.49 -7.63
N GLU A 614 6.82 7.49 -8.18
CA GLU A 614 6.30 8.46 -9.15
C GLU A 614 5.00 9.20 -8.73
N ASN A 615 4.64 9.13 -7.45
CA ASN A 615 3.41 9.66 -6.88
C ASN A 615 3.57 11.17 -6.60
N PRO A 616 2.67 12.04 -7.05
CA PRO A 616 2.77 13.49 -6.82
C PRO A 616 2.80 13.89 -5.34
N VAL A 617 2.32 13.05 -4.42
CA VAL A 617 2.27 13.35 -2.97
C VAL A 617 3.39 12.70 -2.15
N GLN A 618 4.29 11.96 -2.78
CA GLN A 618 5.52 11.47 -2.14
C GLN A 618 6.72 12.29 -2.63
N ILE A 619 7.76 12.35 -1.81
CA ILE A 619 8.94 13.20 -1.99
C ILE A 619 10.16 12.29 -2.15
N THR A 620 10.99 12.57 -3.16
CA THR A 620 12.36 12.03 -3.20
C THR A 620 13.23 12.81 -2.24
N ARG A 621 13.50 12.25 -1.06
CA ARG A 621 14.20 12.90 0.06
C ARG A 621 15.44 12.11 0.43
N PHE A 622 16.52 12.84 0.64
CA PHE A 622 17.76 12.31 1.20
C PHE A 622 17.91 12.76 2.64
N TYR A 623 18.40 11.89 3.51
CA TYR A 623 18.69 12.19 4.92
C TYR A 623 20.15 11.91 5.23
N THR A 624 20.69 12.64 6.20
CA THR A 624 21.95 12.30 6.85
C THR A 624 21.73 12.31 8.35
N LEU A 625 22.03 11.18 9.00
CA LEU A 625 22.03 11.03 10.45
C LEU A 625 23.45 10.77 10.95
N ALA A 626 23.75 11.22 12.16
CA ALA A 626 24.91 10.78 12.92
C ALA A 626 24.48 9.68 13.88
N VAL A 627 24.98 8.45 13.66
CA VAL A 627 24.60 7.27 14.45
C VAL A 627 25.76 6.70 15.26
N ASP A 628 25.45 6.25 16.48
CA ASP A 628 26.36 5.51 17.33
C ASP A 628 26.10 4.00 17.19
N VAL A 629 27.01 3.34 16.50
CA VAL A 629 26.99 1.92 16.15
C VAL A 629 28.26 1.21 16.61
N SER A 630 28.95 1.80 17.59
CA SER A 630 30.19 1.26 18.15
C SER A 630 30.01 -0.12 18.79
#